data_AF-A0A3R6D8G0-F1
#
_entry.id   AF-A0A3R6D8G0-F1
#
_cell.length_a   1.000
_cell.length_b   1.000
_cell.length_c   1.000
_cell.angle_alpha   90.00
_cell.angle_beta   90.00
_cell.angle_gamma   90.00
#
_symmetry.space_group_name_H-M   'P 1'
#
loop_
_entity.id
_entity.type
_entity.pdbx_description
1 polymer ?
#
loop_
_entity_poly.entity_id
_entity_poly.type
_entity_poly.pdbx_seq_one_letter_code
_entity_poly.pdbx_strand_id
1 'polypeptide(L)' 'MEILMKQEQIDRINALYRKSQAEGLTEAEKEEQAMLRKAYVADVKRNLVAQLNNIDMQNPDGTVTNLGEEYGNKKKLS' A
#
# COMPACT_ATOMS: atom_id res chain seq x y z
N MET A 1 6.52 -9.60 -2.61
CA MET A 1 5.48 -8.58 -2.87
C MET A 1 5.89 -7.84 -4.12
N GLU A 2 5.23 -8.10 -5.25
CA GLU A 2 5.49 -7.37 -6.48
C GLU A 2 4.65 -6.08 -6.46
N ILE A 3 5.32 -4.94 -6.53
CA ILE A 3 4.72 -3.60 -6.54
C ILE A 3 4.78 -3.11 -7.98
N LEU A 4 3.65 -2.65 -8.55
CA LEU A 4 3.60 -2.22 -9.96
C LEU A 4 4.41 -0.93 -10.20
N MET A 5 4.55 -0.10 -9.16
CA MET A 5 5.41 1.08 -9.17
C MET A 5 6.86 0.74 -9.51
N LYS A 6 7.48 1.54 -10.40
CA LYS A 6 8.85 1.33 -10.84
C LYS A 6 9.84 1.58 -9.69
N GLN A 7 10.95 0.84 -9.68
CA GLN A 7 12.01 1.00 -8.68
C GLN A 7 12.54 2.44 -8.61
N GLU A 8 12.70 3.11 -9.76
CA GLU A 8 13.12 4.51 -9.84
C GLU A 8 12.22 5.45 -9.03
N GLN A 9 10.91 5.19 -9.00
CA GLN A 9 9.96 6.02 -8.26
C GLN A 9 10.04 5.76 -6.75
N ILE A 10 10.33 4.51 -6.34
CA ILE A 10 10.59 4.15 -4.94
C ILE A 10 11.88 4.81 -4.46
N ASP A 11 12.93 4.78 -5.29
CA ASP A 11 14.20 5.44 -5.00
C ASP A 11 14.01 6.95 -4.89
N ARG A 12 13.15 7.55 -5.73
CA ARG A 12 12.76 8.96 -5.63
C ARG A 12 12.04 9.28 -4.32
N ILE A 13 11.12 8.44 -3.85
CA ILE A 13 10.49 8.60 -2.52
C ILE A 13 11.55 8.62 -1.42
N ASN A 14 12.52 7.71 -1.48
CA ASN A 14 13.61 7.61 -0.51
C ASN A 14 14.56 8.81 -0.55
N ALA A 15 14.89 9.31 -1.75
CA ALA A 15 15.70 10.51 -1.92
C ALA A 15 15.01 11.74 -1.33
N LEU A 16 13.72 11.96 -1.65
CA LEU A 16 12.90 13.02 -1.08
C LEU A 16 12.79 12.90 0.44
N TYR A 17 12.68 11.68 0.97
CA TYR A 17 12.67 11.45 2.41
C TYR A 17 14.00 11.88 3.07
N ARG A 18 15.14 11.46 2.53
CA ARG A 18 16.45 11.87 3.05
C ARG A 18 16.65 13.38 2.99
N LYS A 19 16.24 14.01 1.88
CA LYS A 19 16.27 15.47 1.73
C LYS A 19 15.41 16.17 2.78
N SER A 20 14.19 15.68 3.02
CA SER A 20 13.28 16.21 4.03
C SER A 20 13.86 16.21 5.44
N GLN A 21 14.70 15.22 5.77
CA GLN A 21 15.34 15.09 7.09
C GLN A 21 16.56 16.00 7.24
N ALA A 22 17.26 16.30 6.14
CA ALA A 22 18.50 17.09 6.17
C ALA A 22 18.21 18.60 6.08
N GLU A 23 17.48 19.02 5.05
CA GLU A 23 17.29 20.44 4.71
C GLU A 23 15.83 20.84 4.50
N GLY A 24 14.92 19.86 4.54
CA GLY A 24 13.50 20.06 4.25
C GLY A 24 13.17 19.88 2.76
N LEU A 25 11.89 20.01 2.42
CA LEU A 25 11.41 19.93 1.04
C LEU A 25 10.77 21.25 0.64
N THR A 26 10.97 21.61 -0.62
CA THR A 26 10.18 22.66 -1.27
C THR A 26 8.73 22.21 -1.43
N GLU A 27 7.80 23.14 -1.65
CA GLU A 27 6.38 22.79 -1.83
C GLU A 27 6.15 21.83 -3.01
N ALA A 28 6.82 22.08 -4.14
CA ALA A 28 6.75 21.18 -5.30
C ALA A 28 7.25 19.75 -4.97
N GLU A 29 8.30 19.63 -4.17
CA GLU A 29 8.83 18.33 -3.75
C GLU A 29 7.93 17.63 -2.73
N LYS A 30 7.23 18.38 -1.87
CA LYS A 30 6.21 17.82 -0.97
C LYS A 30 5.04 17.25 -1.77
N GLU A 31 4.58 17.97 -2.78
CA GLU A 31 3.52 17.51 -3.69
C GLU A 31 3.95 16.26 -4.47
N GLU A 32 5.17 16.26 -5.01
CA GLU A 32 5.77 15.09 -5.68
C GLU A 32 5.82 13.89 -4.72
N GLN A 33 6.36 14.09 -3.52
CA GLN A 33 6.47 13.03 -2.52
C GLN A 33 5.09 12.48 -2.12
N ALA A 34 4.10 13.35 -1.94
CA ALA A 34 2.73 12.96 -1.58
C ALA A 34 2.08 12.14 -2.70
N MET A 35 2.23 12.55 -3.96
CA MET A 35 1.73 11.83 -5.12
C MET A 35 2.35 10.42 -5.22
N LEU A 36 3.68 10.35 -5.13
CA LEU A 36 4.41 9.08 -5.19
C LEU A 36 4.04 8.14 -4.04
N ARG A 37 3.95 8.66 -2.80
CA ARG A 37 3.53 7.86 -1.64
C ARG A 37 2.10 7.36 -1.78
N LYS A 38 1.18 8.17 -2.33
CA LYS A 38 -0.20 7.74 -2.56
C LYS A 38 -0.27 6.59 -3.55
N ALA A 39 0.48 6.66 -4.65
CA ALA A 39 0.58 5.59 -5.64
C ALA A 39 1.16 4.30 -5.03
N TYR A 40 2.27 4.42 -4.30
CA TYR A 40 2.90 3.30 -3.60
C TYR A 40 1.92 2.60 -2.65
N VAL A 41 1.25 3.36 -1.78
CA VAL A 41 0.29 2.80 -0.82
C VAL A 41 -0.88 2.12 -1.53
N ALA A 42 -1.37 2.66 -2.65
CA ALA A 42 -2.43 2.03 -3.43
C ALA A 42 -1.99 0.67 -3.98
N ASP A 43 -0.78 0.56 -4.52
CA ASP A 43 -0.23 -0.69 -5.03
C ASP A 43 -0.01 -1.73 -3.92
N VAL A 44 0.55 -1.31 -2.79
CA VAL A 44 0.74 -2.17 -1.61
C VAL A 44 -0.60 -2.68 -1.10
N LYS A 45 -1.61 -1.81 -0.99
CA LYS A 45 -2.97 -2.21 -0.59
C LYS A 45 -3.58 -3.22 -1.55
N ARG A 46 -3.46 -3.00 -2.87
CA ARG A 46 -3.97 -3.95 -3.88
C ARG A 46 -3.30 -5.32 -3.72
N ASN A 47 -1.98 -5.36 -3.54
CA ASN A 47 -1.26 -6.61 -3.36
C ASN A 47 -1.68 -7.31 -2.06
N LEU A 48 -1.84 -6.57 -0.96
CA LEU A 48 -2.29 -7.12 0.32
C LEU A 48 -3.71 -7.69 0.24
N VAL A 49 -4.65 -6.99 -0.40
CA VAL A 49 -6.02 -7.50 -0.62
C VAL A 49 -5.98 -8.80 -1.43
N ALA A 50 -5.15 -8.88 -2.46
CA ALA A 50 -5.00 -10.09 -3.25
C ALA A 50 -4.44 -11.27 -2.41
N GLN A 51 -3.51 -11.01 -1.49
CA GLN A 51 -3.04 -12.04 -0.56
C GLN A 51 -4.14 -12.48 0.41
N LEU A 52 -4.86 -11.53 1.03
CA LEU A 52 -5.93 -11.83 1.99
C LEU A 52 -7.08 -12.63 1.37
N ASN A 53 -7.43 -12.37 0.11
CA ASN A 53 -8.45 -13.14 -0.63
C ASN A 53 -8.13 -14.64 -0.73
N ASN A 54 -6.86 -15.03 -0.57
CA ASN A 54 -6.42 -16.42 -0.65
C ASN A 54 -6.09 -17.01 0.74
N ILE A 55 -6.46 -16.34 1.84
CA ILE A 55 -6.23 -16.82 3.20
C ILE A 55 -7.58 -17.06 3.88
N ASP A 56 -7.79 -18.31 4.27
CA ASP A 56 -8.90 -18.75 5.10
C ASP A 56 -8.42 -18.96 6.54
N MET A 57 -9.14 -18.40 7.50
CA MET A 57 -8.84 -18.52 8.94
C MET A 57 -9.92 -19.34 9.62
N GLN A 58 -9.52 -20.37 10.37
CA GLN A 58 -10.42 -21.12 11.22
C GLN A 58 -10.54 -20.44 12.59
N ASN A 59 -11.76 -20.10 12.98
CA ASN A 59 -12.07 -19.47 14.26
C ASN A 59 -12.15 -20.52 15.39
N PRO A 60 -12.06 -20.09 16.67
CA PRO A 60 -12.19 -20.99 17.81
C PRO A 60 -13.52 -21.75 17.89
N ASP A 61 -14.58 -21.23 17.27
CA ASP A 61 -15.90 -21.86 17.18
C ASP A 61 -16.02 -22.88 16.03
N GLY A 62 -14.94 -23.09 15.27
CA GLY A 62 -14.87 -24.02 14.14
C GLY A 62 -15.34 -23.43 12.80
N THR A 63 -15.84 -22.19 12.77
CA THR A 63 -16.19 -21.52 11.51
C THR A 63 -14.95 -21.11 10.72
N VAL A 64 -15.11 -20.92 9.41
CA VAL A 64 -14.03 -20.47 8.51
C VAL A 64 -14.37 -19.10 7.95
N THR A 65 -13.43 -18.16 8.06
CA THR A 65 -13.56 -16.80 7.52
C THR A 65 -12.47 -16.56 6.48
N ASN A 66 -12.86 -16.19 5.26
CA ASN A 66 -11.93 -15.69 4.26
C ASN A 66 -11.52 -14.25 4.60
N LEU A 67 -10.23 -14.01 4.80
CA LEU A 67 -9.76 -12.71 5.29
C LEU A 67 -9.92 -11.60 4.25
N GLY A 68 -9.93 -11.93 2.96
CA GLY A 68 -10.18 -10.96 1.90
C GLY A 68 -11.65 -10.55 1.80
N GLU A 69 -12.59 -11.40 2.21
CA GLU A 69 -14.00 -11.03 2.29
C GLU A 69 -14.29 -10.12 3.46
N GLU A 70 -13.74 -10.45 4.63
CA GLU A 70 -13.93 -9.70 5.86
C GLU A 70 -13.21 -8.34 5.83
N TYR A 71 -11.95 -8.31 5.39
CA TYR A 71 -11.09 -7.12 5.47
C TYR A 71 -10.69 -6.53 4.11
N GLY A 72 -10.87 -7.27 3.02
CA GLY A 72 -10.44 -6.86 1.67
C GLY A 72 -11.37 -5.87 0.95
N ASN A 73 -12.34 -5.27 1.65
CA ASN A 73 -13.16 -4.17 1.14
C ASN A 73 -14.08 -4.53 -0.06
N LYS A 74 -14.47 -5.80 -0.25
CA LYS A 74 -15.37 -6.23 -1.34
C LYS A 74 -16.72 -5.47 -1.37
N LYS A 75 -17.22 -4.97 -0.23
CA LYS A 75 -18.49 -4.21 -0.12
C LYS A 75 -18.52 -2.83 -0.80
N LYS A 76 -17.40 -2.29 -1.27
CA LYS A 76 -17.36 -0.96 -1.95
C LYS A 76 -17.17 -1.02 -3.47
N LEU A 77 -17.10 -2.23 -4.05
CA LEU A 77 -16.91 -2.45 -5.48
C LEU A 77 -18.14 -3.02 -6.22
N SER A 78 -19.29 -3.15 -5.54
CA SER A 78 -20.58 -3.50 -6.15
C SER A 78 -21.41 -2.25 -6.42
#